data_AF-A0A182U180-F1
#
_entry.id   AF-A0A182U180-F1
#
_cell.length_a   1.000
_cell.length_b   1.000
_cell.length_c   1.000
_cell.angle_alpha   90.00
_cell.angle_beta   90.00
_cell.angle_gamma   90.00
#
_symmetry.space_group_name_H-M   'P 1'
#
loop_
_entity.id
_entity.type
_entity.pdbx_description
1 polymer ?
#
loop_
_entity_poly.entity_id
_entity_poly.type
_entity_poly.pdbx_seq_one_letter_code
_entity_poly.pdbx_strand_id
1 'polypeptide(L)'
;MLLLLLLLQLQLLPSLSSRFSARARCTVAQEAIAIPRSANSAKIVYVEVMMISRRRWNWMLLFIGCCCLVTLAVAQTQESDATSASAEGTDTTATASPAAIEDTERTVYSDPPDTPEDGSSFIDQYEQGVQAYLTNEWEDCVYFLERALEGYRTYYESVANCRMECEYAARDVKHRGEFLHGSNVDNLQHYELILRRTLCLSKCARRYAIYRYLPFSEDFDGHYMDVFQELKVYPYLYACYVKSNRVTLAASAAYTYLVKHPENTVMKKNFEEAIEMPGIDRDEIHDLEEKKFVELLIGGIVDEQENNWERAIEQLESSIKQFIFDENQCRAFCEGEFDHGFLPDFITAIGNHFTYALQCKRNCTSNMGMVRGKYYDNLFPRHYQHLQKAYYHVKRYEESYRAGMSYLLFHADDFDMPEALKTIEAEAKGSVTANFFKARREAVEYNDRLQYEEKLARFIKQEFDLLDNVTGSNAELDDAEFEDEDTVDIIEGNRVDEEGETLEQNDQTELEELTIRFVPAVPDDPGPKFMPVSELVLDEDV
;
A
#
# COMPACT_ATOMS: atom_id res chain seq x y z
N MET A 1 -50.06 28.17 -34.93
CA MET A 1 -49.82 29.37 -35.77
C MET A 1 -48.56 30.19 -35.41
N LEU A 2 -47.83 29.89 -34.31
CA LEU A 2 -46.51 30.48 -34.06
C LEU A 2 -45.31 29.58 -34.43
N LEU A 3 -45.53 28.30 -34.77
CA LEU A 3 -44.46 27.41 -35.26
C LEU A 3 -44.23 27.47 -36.78
N LEU A 4 -45.06 28.21 -37.53
CA LEU A 4 -44.92 28.39 -38.98
C LEU A 4 -44.20 29.69 -39.37
N LEU A 5 -43.83 30.53 -38.41
CA LEU A 5 -43.21 31.85 -38.65
C LEU A 5 -41.68 31.89 -38.42
N LEU A 6 -41.09 30.83 -37.87
CA LEU A 6 -39.64 30.77 -37.61
C LEU A 6 -38.87 29.91 -38.63
N LEU A 7 -39.56 29.15 -39.48
CA LEU A 7 -38.95 28.30 -40.52
C LEU A 7 -38.85 28.98 -41.90
N LEU A 8 -39.16 30.27 -42.04
CA LEU A 8 -39.25 30.95 -43.34
C LEU A 8 -38.31 32.16 -43.52
N GLN A 9 -37.25 32.28 -42.71
CA GLN A 9 -36.28 33.39 -42.83
C GLN A 9 -34.81 32.93 -42.88
N LEU A 10 -34.55 31.65 -43.21
CA LEU A 10 -33.30 31.29 -43.88
C LEU A 10 -33.57 31.19 -45.38
N GLN A 11 -33.38 32.30 -46.10
CA GLN A 11 -32.94 32.35 -47.50
C GLN A 11 -33.08 33.79 -48.01
N LEU A 12 -31.96 34.53 -48.05
CA LEU A 12 -31.62 35.56 -49.03
C LEU A 12 -30.19 36.07 -48.71
N LEU A 13 -29.19 35.42 -49.29
CA LEU A 13 -27.82 35.93 -49.45
C LEU A 13 -27.80 37.02 -50.55
N PRO A 14 -26.81 37.93 -50.59
CA PRO A 14 -25.65 37.64 -51.45
C PRO A 14 -24.28 38.14 -50.94
N SER A 15 -23.27 37.59 -51.63
CA SER A 15 -21.81 37.71 -51.57
C SER A 15 -21.21 39.11 -51.78
N LEU A 16 -19.99 39.34 -51.26
CA LEU A 16 -18.82 39.86 -52.00
C LEU A 16 -17.53 39.90 -51.17
N SER A 17 -16.42 39.74 -51.88
CA SER A 17 -15.09 39.29 -51.49
C SER A 17 -14.01 40.38 -51.37
N SER A 18 -12.90 40.01 -50.70
CA SER A 18 -11.49 40.43 -50.89
C SER A 18 -10.91 41.58 -50.03
N ARG A 19 -9.82 41.33 -49.27
CA ARG A 19 -8.40 41.47 -49.68
C ARG A 19 -7.39 41.07 -48.55
N PHE A 20 -6.38 40.26 -48.92
CA PHE A 20 -4.94 40.20 -48.54
C PHE A 20 -4.50 40.31 -47.05
N SER A 21 -3.43 39.68 -46.52
CA SER A 21 -2.43 38.65 -46.90
C SER A 21 -1.35 38.66 -45.80
N ALA A 22 -0.91 37.50 -45.27
CA ALA A 22 0.51 37.22 -44.99
C ALA A 22 0.74 35.78 -44.50
N ARG A 23 1.75 35.13 -45.10
CA ARG A 23 2.27 33.78 -44.86
C ARG A 23 3.16 33.71 -43.62
N ALA A 24 3.18 32.56 -42.96
CA ALA A 24 4.40 31.97 -42.39
C ALA A 24 4.41 30.46 -42.66
N ARG A 25 5.50 29.96 -43.23
CA ARG A 25 5.76 28.54 -43.52
C ARG A 25 6.53 27.96 -42.35
N CYS A 26 6.15 26.76 -41.89
CA CYS A 26 7.03 25.90 -41.09
C CYS A 26 7.49 24.74 -41.98
N THR A 27 8.79 24.73 -42.29
CA THR A 27 9.52 23.61 -42.86
C THR A 27 9.98 22.71 -41.71
N VAL A 28 9.51 21.47 -41.69
CA VAL A 28 10.06 20.41 -40.81
C VAL A 28 11.13 19.70 -41.63
N ALA A 29 12.38 19.76 -41.16
CA ALA A 29 13.47 18.95 -41.65
C ALA A 29 13.38 17.57 -40.97
N GLN A 30 13.35 16.53 -41.78
CA GLN A 30 13.35 15.13 -41.38
C GLN A 30 14.77 14.61 -41.61
N GLU A 31 15.55 14.45 -40.55
CA GLU A 31 16.80 13.71 -40.59
C GLU A 31 16.50 12.26 -40.19
N ALA A 32 16.57 11.38 -41.17
CA ALA A 32 16.55 9.93 -41.02
C ALA A 32 17.97 9.47 -40.64
N ILE A 33 18.09 8.74 -39.53
CA ILE A 33 19.30 7.99 -39.18
C ILE A 33 18.92 6.51 -39.24
N ALA A 34 19.41 5.83 -40.28
CA ALA A 34 19.38 4.39 -40.44
C ALA A 34 20.67 3.80 -39.84
N ILE A 35 20.56 2.76 -39.00
CA ILE A 35 21.66 1.94 -38.50
C ILE A 35 21.24 0.46 -38.65
N PRO A 36 22.12 -0.43 -39.17
CA PRO A 36 21.74 -1.76 -39.64
C PRO A 36 21.54 -2.80 -38.52
N ARG A 37 20.64 -3.76 -38.79
CA ARG A 37 20.42 -4.99 -38.02
C ARG A 37 21.55 -6.00 -38.29
N SER A 38 22.08 -6.59 -37.21
CA SER A 38 22.61 -7.96 -37.23
C SER A 38 22.03 -8.73 -36.04
N ALA A 39 21.36 -9.84 -36.34
CA ALA A 39 20.74 -10.74 -35.39
C ALA A 39 21.75 -11.76 -34.82
N ASN A 40 21.74 -11.99 -33.50
CA ASN A 40 21.30 -13.26 -32.90
C ASN A 40 21.62 -13.36 -31.39
N SER A 41 20.66 -13.97 -30.67
CA SER A 41 20.78 -14.72 -29.42
C SER A 41 20.74 -13.98 -28.07
N ALA A 42 19.51 -13.89 -27.54
CA ALA A 42 19.07 -14.21 -26.18
C ALA A 42 20.03 -13.99 -24.99
N LYS A 43 19.72 -12.96 -24.18
CA LYS A 43 19.62 -12.94 -22.70
C LYS A 43 19.33 -11.50 -22.25
N ILE A 44 18.19 -11.25 -21.60
CA ILE A 44 17.85 -9.93 -21.07
C ILE A 44 18.65 -9.72 -19.78
N VAL A 45 19.61 -8.80 -19.85
CA VAL A 45 20.31 -8.19 -18.72
C VAL A 45 19.85 -6.74 -18.67
N TYR A 46 19.43 -6.28 -17.49
CA TYR A 46 19.12 -4.87 -17.20
C TYR A 46 20.36 -4.00 -17.47
N VAL A 47 20.22 -2.94 -18.26
CA VAL A 47 21.28 -1.94 -18.47
C VAL A 47 21.00 -0.72 -17.58
N GLU A 48 21.84 -0.52 -16.58
CA GLU A 48 22.02 0.76 -15.89
C GLU A 48 22.46 1.83 -16.89
N VAL A 49 21.74 2.95 -16.95
CA VAL A 49 22.21 4.15 -17.66
C VAL A 49 22.84 5.09 -16.64
N MET A 50 24.18 5.13 -16.64
CA MET A 50 24.98 6.18 -16.02
C MET A 50 24.56 7.55 -16.57
N MET A 51 23.98 8.42 -15.73
CA MET A 51 23.81 9.83 -16.04
C MET A 51 25.14 10.57 -15.96
N ILE A 52 25.66 10.94 -17.13
CA ILE A 52 26.77 11.89 -17.27
C ILE A 52 26.28 13.29 -16.91
N SER A 53 26.71 13.74 -15.73
CA SER A 53 26.62 15.12 -15.24
C SER A 53 27.18 16.13 -16.26
N ARG A 54 26.35 17.10 -16.65
CA ARG A 54 26.82 18.36 -17.24
C ARG A 54 26.12 19.58 -16.63
N ARG A 55 26.99 20.42 -16.07
CA ARG A 55 26.95 21.89 -15.92
C ARG A 55 26.31 22.49 -14.65
N ARG A 56 27.24 22.73 -13.71
CA ARG A 56 27.42 23.99 -12.98
C ARG A 56 27.06 25.20 -13.86
N TRP A 57 26.26 26.14 -13.36
CA TRP A 57 26.37 27.57 -13.66
C TRP A 57 26.01 28.41 -12.44
N ASN A 58 26.77 29.49 -12.30
CA ASN A 58 27.08 30.26 -11.12
C ASN A 58 26.01 31.34 -10.89
N TRP A 59 25.32 31.33 -9.75
CA TRP A 59 24.37 32.38 -9.35
C TRP A 59 25.11 33.52 -8.65
N MET A 60 25.54 34.52 -9.39
CA MET A 60 25.82 35.85 -8.84
C MET A 60 25.60 36.91 -9.94
N LEU A 61 25.01 38.03 -9.53
CA LEU A 61 24.77 39.29 -10.27
C LEU A 61 23.38 39.40 -10.93
N LEU A 62 22.43 40.04 -10.24
CA LEU A 62 21.59 41.16 -10.74
C LEU A 62 20.44 41.51 -9.75
N PHE A 63 20.77 42.28 -8.71
CA PHE A 63 19.89 43.13 -7.90
C PHE A 63 20.84 44.16 -7.25
N ILE A 64 20.68 45.48 -7.17
CA ILE A 64 19.64 46.47 -7.44
C ILE A 64 20.38 47.80 -7.62
N GLY A 65 19.98 48.61 -8.58
CA GLY A 65 20.46 49.98 -8.74
C GLY A 65 19.31 50.90 -9.14
N CYS A 66 18.62 51.48 -8.15
CA CYS A 66 17.92 52.75 -8.31
C CYS A 66 17.71 53.40 -6.94
N CYS A 67 18.57 54.36 -6.61
CA CYS A 67 18.37 55.31 -5.51
C CYS A 67 17.71 56.59 -6.05
N CYS A 68 16.95 57.25 -5.16
CA CYS A 68 16.71 58.69 -4.96
C CYS A 68 15.20 59.00 -4.80
N LEU A 69 14.71 59.79 -3.83
CA LEU A 69 15.26 60.49 -2.66
C LEU A 69 14.07 61.16 -1.90
N VAL A 70 14.37 61.75 -0.71
CA VAL A 70 13.61 62.79 0.05
C VAL A 70 12.75 62.25 1.23
N THR A 71 13.33 61.98 2.43
CA THR A 71 13.46 62.84 3.67
C THR A 71 12.11 63.26 4.30
N LEU A 72 11.83 63.36 5.62
CA LEU A 72 12.48 63.17 6.94
C LEU A 72 11.40 63.64 7.95
N ALA A 73 11.12 62.97 9.07
CA ALA A 73 10.83 63.61 10.37
C ALA A 73 10.69 62.56 11.50
N VAL A 74 11.34 62.88 12.60
CA VAL A 74 11.56 62.12 13.84
C VAL A 74 10.50 62.51 14.88
N ALA A 75 10.05 61.56 15.71
CA ALA A 75 9.78 61.80 17.13
C ALA A 75 9.66 60.46 17.89
N GLN A 76 10.63 60.20 18.78
CA GLN A 76 10.57 59.22 19.86
C GLN A 76 9.64 59.72 20.98
N THR A 77 9.08 58.80 21.77
CA THR A 77 8.97 58.78 23.27
C THR A 77 7.99 57.68 23.66
N GLN A 78 8.00 57.04 24.83
CA GLN A 78 8.98 56.67 25.86
C GLN A 78 8.20 55.72 26.81
N GLU A 79 8.89 54.82 27.50
CA GLU A 79 8.37 53.88 28.51
C GLU A 79 7.54 54.54 29.61
N SER A 80 6.65 53.78 30.27
CA SER A 80 6.78 53.46 31.71
C SER A 80 5.56 52.70 32.28
N ASP A 81 5.89 51.56 32.89
CA ASP A 81 5.51 51.13 34.24
C ASP A 81 4.04 50.97 34.69
N ALA A 82 3.68 49.70 34.84
CA ALA A 82 3.56 49.01 36.13
C ALA A 82 2.26 49.08 36.96
N THR A 83 1.96 47.89 37.49
CA THR A 83 1.47 47.59 38.85
C THR A 83 -0.02 47.26 39.04
N SER A 84 -0.22 45.96 39.27
CA SER A 84 -0.94 45.36 40.40
C SER A 84 -2.43 44.98 40.30
N ALA A 85 -2.61 43.69 40.60
CA ALA A 85 -3.41 43.14 41.70
C ALA A 85 -4.91 42.85 41.49
N SER A 86 -5.15 41.53 41.57
CA SER A 86 -6.10 40.83 42.47
C SER A 86 -7.60 40.92 42.19
N ALA A 87 -8.09 39.79 41.69
CA ALA A 87 -8.97 38.83 42.39
C ALA A 87 -10.40 39.24 42.82
N GLU A 88 -11.32 38.37 42.41
CA GLU A 88 -12.61 38.00 43.03
C GLU A 88 -13.66 39.12 43.11
N GLY A 89 -14.87 38.98 42.59
CA GLY A 89 -15.69 37.82 42.27
C GLY A 89 -17.11 38.17 42.75
N THR A 90 -18.13 38.03 41.91
CA THR A 90 -19.52 37.76 42.32
C THR A 90 -20.46 37.60 41.12
N ASP A 91 -21.25 36.52 41.21
CA ASP A 91 -22.55 36.20 40.61
C ASP A 91 -23.28 37.27 39.77
N THR A 92 -23.94 36.88 38.66
CA THR A 92 -25.32 36.32 38.68
C THR A 92 -25.91 36.27 37.25
N THR A 93 -26.51 35.12 36.89
CA THR A 93 -27.70 34.92 36.02
C THR A 93 -27.91 35.65 34.68
N ALA A 94 -27.95 34.81 33.64
CA ALA A 94 -29.11 34.56 32.76
C ALA A 94 -29.39 35.44 31.51
N THR A 95 -29.52 34.69 30.40
CA THR A 95 -30.51 34.79 29.30
C THR A 95 -30.08 35.43 27.97
N ALA A 96 -30.29 34.63 26.92
CA ALA A 96 -30.59 34.98 25.52
C ALA A 96 -29.45 35.42 24.56
N SER A 97 -29.12 34.50 23.66
CA SER A 97 -28.63 34.73 22.28
C SER A 97 -29.66 35.54 21.44
N PRO A 98 -29.39 36.03 20.20
CA PRO A 98 -28.30 35.67 19.29
C PRO A 98 -27.66 36.82 18.47
N ALA A 99 -26.52 36.53 17.84
CA ALA A 99 -26.20 36.79 16.42
C ALA A 99 -24.74 37.21 16.17
N ALA A 100 -24.15 36.51 15.19
CA ALA A 100 -23.04 36.91 14.32
C ALA A 100 -21.68 37.20 14.98
N ILE A 101 -20.81 36.18 14.97
CA ILE A 101 -19.36 36.39 14.97
C ILE A 101 -18.77 35.62 13.80
N GLU A 102 -17.96 36.36 13.06
CA GLU A 102 -17.17 36.09 11.88
C GLU A 102 -16.09 35.04 12.20
N ASP A 103 -16.13 33.89 11.53
CA ASP A 103 -15.15 32.81 11.67
C ASP A 103 -13.77 33.30 11.23
N THR A 104 -12.90 33.60 12.20
CA THR A 104 -11.47 33.71 11.98
C THR A 104 -10.74 32.79 12.96
N GLU A 105 -11.01 31.48 12.86
CA GLU A 105 -10.24 30.49 13.60
C GLU A 105 -9.12 29.96 12.71
N ARG A 106 -7.95 30.61 12.79
CA ARG A 106 -6.67 29.98 12.45
C ARG A 106 -6.47 28.88 13.48
N THR A 107 -6.88 27.66 13.13
CA THR A 107 -6.58 26.48 13.93
C THR A 107 -5.07 26.32 14.02
N VAL A 108 -4.53 26.57 15.22
CA VAL A 108 -3.21 26.11 15.61
C VAL A 108 -3.32 24.59 15.60
N TYR A 109 -2.75 23.95 14.57
CA TYR A 109 -2.56 22.51 14.57
C TYR A 109 -1.60 22.19 15.70
N SER A 110 -2.12 21.66 16.81
CA SER A 110 -1.30 20.98 17.80
C SER A 110 -0.65 19.80 17.10
N ASP A 111 0.68 19.68 17.20
CA ASP A 111 1.41 18.55 16.64
C ASP A 111 0.83 17.22 17.18
N PRO A 112 0.67 16.19 16.33
CA PRO A 112 0.38 14.84 16.81
C PRO A 112 1.45 14.42 17.82
N PRO A 113 1.08 13.70 18.88
CA PRO A 113 1.98 13.39 20.00
C PRO A 113 3.26 12.61 19.59
N ASP A 114 3.28 12.01 18.41
CA ASP A 114 4.32 11.06 17.98
C ASP A 114 5.26 11.60 16.89
N THR A 115 5.11 12.86 16.46
CA THR A 115 6.07 13.44 15.51
C THR A 115 7.35 13.90 16.23
N PRO A 116 8.55 13.48 15.77
CA PRO A 116 9.82 13.94 16.34
C PRO A 116 9.89 15.47 16.38
N GLU A 117 10.41 16.03 17.47
CA GLU A 117 10.62 17.49 17.63
C GLU A 117 11.52 18.08 16.53
N ASP A 118 12.41 17.27 15.97
CA ASP A 118 13.33 17.64 14.89
C ASP A 118 12.70 17.59 13.49
N GLY A 119 11.48 17.05 13.35
CA GLY A 119 10.80 16.88 12.08
C GLY A 119 11.34 15.76 11.18
N SER A 120 12.16 14.84 11.71
CA SER A 120 12.67 13.67 10.98
C SER A 120 11.54 12.72 10.54
N SER A 121 11.63 12.23 9.30
CA SER A 121 10.75 11.18 8.78
C SER A 121 11.18 9.79 9.28
N PHE A 122 10.32 8.78 9.11
CA PHE A 122 10.69 7.39 9.43
C PHE A 122 11.81 6.87 8.50
N ILE A 123 11.95 7.47 7.31
CA ILE A 123 13.04 7.18 6.37
C ILE A 123 14.36 7.72 6.90
N ASP A 124 14.39 8.98 7.33
CA ASP A 124 15.59 9.58 7.93
C ASP A 124 16.05 8.78 9.16
N GLN A 125 15.10 8.26 9.94
CA GLN A 125 15.38 7.41 11.10
C GLN A 125 15.91 6.04 10.68
N TYR A 126 15.34 5.41 9.66
CA TYR A 126 15.86 4.14 9.14
C TYR A 126 17.30 4.29 8.66
N GLU A 127 17.60 5.32 7.87
CA GLU A 127 18.95 5.58 7.38
C GLU A 127 19.94 5.81 8.51
N GLN A 128 19.58 6.64 9.50
CA GLN A 128 20.41 6.85 10.69
C GLN A 128 20.65 5.55 11.47
N GLY A 129 19.63 4.71 11.62
CA GLY A 129 19.74 3.41 12.28
C GLY A 129 20.66 2.44 11.54
N VAL A 130 20.58 2.41 10.20
CA VAL A 130 21.50 1.61 9.37
C VAL A 130 22.93 2.16 9.44
N GLN A 131 23.12 3.49 9.43
CA GLN A 131 24.45 4.07 9.62
C GLN A 131 25.03 3.70 10.98
N ALA A 132 24.24 3.80 12.05
CA ALA A 132 24.64 3.40 13.40
C ALA A 132 25.01 1.91 13.48
N TYR A 133 24.29 1.04 12.76
CA TYR A 133 24.66 -0.37 12.60
C TYR A 133 26.05 -0.52 11.95
N LEU A 134 26.32 0.22 10.87
CA LEU A 134 27.60 0.16 10.14
C LEU A 134 28.78 0.73 10.95
N THR A 135 28.54 1.72 11.80
CA THR A 135 29.55 2.33 12.69
C THR A 135 29.74 1.59 14.01
N ASN A 136 28.96 0.53 14.26
CA ASN A 136 28.92 -0.25 15.52
C ASN A 136 28.39 0.54 16.73
N GLU A 137 27.54 1.55 16.49
CA GLU A 137 26.83 2.33 17.52
C GLU A 137 25.52 1.63 17.87
N TRP A 138 25.60 0.53 18.64
CA TRP A 138 24.48 -0.40 18.82
C TRP A 138 23.24 0.19 19.50
N GLU A 139 23.42 1.07 20.49
CA GLU A 139 22.29 1.71 21.18
C GLU A 139 21.57 2.69 20.26
N ASP A 140 22.32 3.46 19.46
CA ASP A 140 21.75 4.39 18.47
C ASP A 140 21.07 3.61 17.33
N CYS A 141 21.66 2.49 16.89
CA CYS A 141 21.01 1.58 15.94
C CYS A 141 19.64 1.13 16.43
N VAL A 142 19.55 0.63 17.67
CA VAL A 142 18.28 0.22 18.26
C VAL A 142 17.31 1.40 18.31
N TYR A 143 17.75 2.53 18.86
CA TYR A 143 16.93 3.73 19.01
C TYR A 143 16.31 4.20 17.69
N PHE A 144 17.12 4.34 16.65
CA PHE A 144 16.67 4.86 15.36
C PHE A 144 15.81 3.86 14.59
N LEU A 145 16.13 2.57 14.61
CA LEU A 145 15.34 1.56 13.89
C LEU A 145 13.99 1.29 14.56
N GLU A 146 13.90 1.27 15.88
CA GLU A 146 12.62 1.15 16.60
C GLU A 146 11.71 2.35 16.28
N ARG A 147 12.27 3.57 16.27
CA ARG A 147 11.53 4.78 15.89
C ARG A 147 11.09 4.77 14.44
N ALA A 148 11.93 4.28 13.53
CA ALA A 148 11.57 4.13 12.13
C ALA A 148 10.36 3.19 11.95
N LEU A 149 10.31 2.07 12.68
CA LEU A 149 9.15 1.17 12.69
C LEU A 149 7.89 1.86 13.25
N GLU A 150 8.01 2.57 14.37
CA GLU A 150 6.89 3.32 14.95
C GLU A 150 6.35 4.39 13.98
N GLY A 151 7.24 5.17 13.38
CA GLY A 151 6.88 6.18 12.39
C GLY A 151 6.22 5.58 11.15
N TYR A 152 6.71 4.44 10.65
CA TYR A 152 6.09 3.72 9.55
C TYR A 152 4.69 3.19 9.91
N ARG A 153 4.50 2.61 11.10
CA ARG A 153 3.19 2.13 11.57
C ARG A 153 2.19 3.28 11.64
N THR A 154 2.58 4.42 12.20
CA THR A 154 1.75 5.63 12.27
C THR A 154 1.41 6.17 10.88
N TYR A 155 2.37 6.18 9.96
CA TYR A 155 2.14 6.56 8.56
C TYR A 155 1.12 5.61 7.89
N TYR A 156 1.35 4.30 7.99
CA TYR A 156 0.48 3.27 7.42
C TYR A 156 -0.95 3.39 7.95
N GLU A 157 -1.13 3.48 9.26
CA GLU A 157 -2.45 3.61 9.89
C GLU A 157 -3.12 4.91 9.48
N SER A 158 -2.40 6.04 9.46
CA SER A 158 -2.93 7.34 9.06
C SER A 158 -3.43 7.33 7.61
N VAL A 159 -2.64 6.76 6.69
CA VAL A 159 -3.02 6.61 5.27
C VAL A 159 -4.24 5.69 5.11
N ALA A 160 -4.20 4.51 5.73
CA ALA A 160 -5.26 3.52 5.63
C ALA A 160 -6.58 4.05 6.22
N ASN A 161 -6.55 4.60 7.43
CA ASN A 161 -7.72 5.17 8.09
C ASN A 161 -8.29 6.32 7.28
N CYS A 162 -7.43 7.20 6.76
CA CYS A 162 -7.86 8.30 5.90
C CYS A 162 -8.61 7.83 4.65
N ARG A 163 -8.09 6.79 3.98
CA ARG A 163 -8.70 6.21 2.78
C ARG A 163 -9.99 5.46 3.07
N MET A 164 -10.07 4.75 4.19
CA MET A 164 -11.30 4.10 4.64
C MET A 164 -12.38 5.12 4.98
N GLU A 165 -12.08 6.11 5.82
CA GLU A 165 -13.01 7.20 6.18
C GLU A 165 -13.57 7.88 4.93
N CYS A 166 -12.71 8.19 3.97
CA CYS A 166 -13.13 8.85 2.74
C CYS A 166 -13.92 7.95 1.79
N GLU A 167 -13.68 6.63 1.79
CA GLU A 167 -14.51 5.67 1.06
C GLU A 167 -15.91 5.58 1.67
N TYR A 168 -16.00 5.42 3.00
CA TYR A 168 -17.28 5.40 3.71
C TYR A 168 -18.04 6.72 3.50
N ALA A 169 -17.37 7.86 3.66
CA ALA A 169 -17.97 9.16 3.45
C ALA A 169 -18.36 9.41 1.99
N ALA A 170 -17.73 8.76 1.01
CA ALA A 170 -18.13 8.87 -0.40
C ALA A 170 -19.40 8.07 -0.69
N ARG A 171 -19.56 6.89 -0.07
CA ARG A 171 -20.73 6.01 -0.24
C ARG A 171 -21.96 6.42 0.58
N ASP A 172 -21.77 7.16 1.66
CA ASP A 172 -22.85 7.56 2.55
C ASP A 172 -23.72 8.69 1.96
N VAL A 173 -24.75 8.27 1.22
CA VAL A 173 -25.75 9.15 0.59
C VAL A 173 -26.58 9.92 1.64
N LYS A 174 -26.74 9.38 2.86
CA LYS A 174 -27.64 9.93 3.89
C LYS A 174 -27.14 11.26 4.45
N HIS A 175 -25.82 11.48 4.44
CA HIS A 175 -25.18 12.63 5.08
C HIS A 175 -24.53 13.63 4.09
N ARG A 176 -24.56 13.37 2.77
CA ARG A 176 -23.82 14.16 1.75
C ARG A 176 -24.67 14.75 0.63
N GLY A 177 -25.99 14.60 0.70
CA GLY A 177 -26.92 15.01 -0.34
C GLY A 177 -27.01 13.98 -1.48
N GLU A 178 -28.02 14.13 -2.33
CA GLU A 178 -28.17 13.29 -3.52
C GLU A 178 -27.00 13.51 -4.50
N PHE A 179 -26.81 12.57 -5.43
CA PHE A 179 -25.94 12.77 -6.59
C PHE A 179 -26.28 14.09 -7.28
N LEU A 180 -25.30 14.75 -7.89
CA LEU A 180 -25.52 16.01 -8.62
C LEU A 180 -26.57 15.85 -9.73
N HIS A 181 -26.72 14.62 -10.25
CA HIS A 181 -27.75 14.25 -11.21
C HIS A 181 -28.46 12.96 -10.77
N GLY A 182 -29.80 12.94 -10.85
CA GLY A 182 -30.62 11.84 -10.34
C GLY A 182 -30.49 10.51 -11.10
N SER A 183 -30.00 10.54 -12.35
CA SER A 183 -29.68 9.34 -13.12
C SER A 183 -28.20 9.26 -13.46
N ASN A 184 -27.67 8.04 -13.54
CA ASN A 184 -26.29 7.79 -13.95
C ASN A 184 -26.14 7.85 -15.48
N VAL A 185 -26.08 9.05 -16.04
CA VAL A 185 -25.80 9.26 -17.47
C VAL A 185 -24.30 9.02 -17.72
N ASP A 186 -23.95 8.18 -18.69
CA ASP A 186 -22.57 7.89 -19.11
C ASP A 186 -21.57 7.60 -17.96
N ASN A 187 -22.04 6.92 -16.91
CA ASN A 187 -21.26 6.62 -15.70
C ASN A 187 -20.75 7.84 -14.92
N LEU A 188 -21.30 9.04 -15.13
CA LEU A 188 -20.85 10.26 -14.45
C LEU A 188 -20.98 10.19 -12.91
N GLN A 189 -21.91 9.41 -12.37
CA GLN A 189 -22.01 9.22 -10.91
C GLN A 189 -20.78 8.49 -10.35
N HIS A 190 -20.13 7.61 -11.12
CA HIS A 190 -18.88 6.97 -10.71
C HIS A 190 -17.75 8.00 -10.57
N TYR A 191 -17.60 8.88 -11.55
CA TYR A 191 -16.61 9.97 -11.49
C TYR A 191 -16.92 11.00 -10.40
N GLU A 192 -18.20 11.27 -10.13
CA GLU A 192 -18.61 12.12 -9.00
C GLU A 192 -18.12 11.53 -7.66
N LEU A 193 -18.26 10.22 -7.45
CA LEU A 193 -17.75 9.55 -6.24
C LEU A 193 -16.23 9.67 -6.13
N ILE A 194 -15.50 9.46 -7.23
CA ILE A 194 -14.05 9.63 -7.28
C ILE A 194 -13.66 11.05 -6.86
N LEU A 195 -14.25 12.08 -7.47
CA LEU A 195 -13.93 13.48 -7.16
C LEU A 195 -14.26 13.85 -5.71
N ARG A 196 -15.40 13.36 -5.18
CA ARG A 196 -15.78 13.54 -3.76
C ARG A 196 -14.77 12.86 -2.83
N ARG A 197 -14.27 11.67 -3.20
CA ARG A 197 -13.24 10.94 -2.46
C ARG A 197 -11.91 11.69 -2.52
N THR A 198 -11.47 12.15 -3.69
CA THR A 198 -10.25 12.97 -3.86
C THR A 198 -10.26 14.22 -2.99
N LEU A 199 -11.40 14.94 -2.95
CA LEU A 199 -11.54 16.11 -2.08
C LEU A 199 -11.45 15.75 -0.60
N CYS A 200 -12.05 14.63 -0.20
CA CYS A 200 -11.95 14.12 1.17
C CYS A 200 -10.51 13.78 1.53
N LEU A 201 -9.82 13.00 0.69
CA LEU A 201 -8.43 12.60 0.90
C LEU A 201 -7.51 13.81 1.06
N SER A 202 -7.69 14.85 0.23
CA SER A 202 -6.91 16.08 0.32
C SER A 202 -7.06 16.80 1.67
N LYS A 203 -8.27 16.83 2.23
CA LYS A 203 -8.53 17.42 3.56
C LYS A 203 -8.02 16.53 4.68
N CYS A 204 -8.22 15.23 4.50
CA CYS A 204 -7.89 14.20 5.46
C CYS A 204 -6.38 14.05 5.64
N ALA A 205 -5.59 14.10 4.56
CA ALA A 205 -4.13 14.07 4.63
C ALA A 205 -3.54 15.22 5.45
N ARG A 206 -4.17 16.41 5.43
CA ARG A 206 -3.77 17.55 6.28
C ARG A 206 -4.12 17.32 7.75
N ARG A 207 -5.31 16.75 8.02
CA ARG A 207 -5.76 16.42 9.38
C ARG A 207 -4.87 15.38 10.04
N TYR A 208 -4.46 14.36 9.30
CA TYR A 208 -3.54 13.31 9.77
C TYR A 208 -2.07 13.68 9.65
N ALA A 209 -1.73 14.87 9.11
CA ALA A 209 -0.36 15.27 8.82
C ALA A 209 0.45 14.22 8.04
N ILE A 210 -0.17 13.48 7.12
CA ILE A 210 0.44 12.31 6.42
C ILE A 210 1.77 12.69 5.77
N TYR A 211 1.81 13.84 5.09
CA TYR A 211 3.00 14.30 4.37
C TYR A 211 4.17 14.70 5.28
N ARG A 212 3.98 14.78 6.61
CA ARG A 212 5.07 15.01 7.57
C ARG A 212 5.89 13.75 7.83
N TYR A 213 5.33 12.58 7.56
CA TYR A 213 6.04 11.30 7.70
C TYR A 213 6.83 10.94 6.44
N LEU A 214 6.64 11.66 5.33
CA LEU A 214 7.35 11.46 4.08
C LEU A 214 8.47 12.49 3.93
N PRO A 215 9.60 12.13 3.31
CA PRO A 215 10.66 13.08 3.01
C PRO A 215 10.13 14.17 2.06
N PHE A 216 10.72 15.36 2.13
CA PHE A 216 10.38 16.49 1.25
C PHE A 216 10.74 16.26 -0.23
N SER A 217 11.52 15.22 -0.54
CA SER A 217 11.92 14.89 -1.91
C SER A 217 10.81 14.20 -2.69
N GLU A 218 10.67 14.58 -3.96
CA GLU A 218 9.82 13.90 -4.95
C GLU A 218 10.23 12.44 -5.19
N ASP A 219 11.41 12.04 -4.68
CA ASP A 219 11.96 10.68 -4.70
C ASP A 219 11.41 9.81 -3.56
N PHE A 220 10.09 9.80 -3.36
CA PHE A 220 9.45 8.71 -2.62
C PHE A 220 9.54 7.44 -3.47
N ASP A 221 10.70 6.80 -3.46
CA ASP A 221 10.95 5.58 -4.20
C ASP A 221 10.27 4.39 -3.49
N GLY A 222 9.71 3.46 -4.27
CA GLY A 222 9.11 2.22 -3.78
C GLY A 222 10.07 1.40 -2.91
N HIS A 223 11.38 1.62 -3.03
CA HIS A 223 12.43 1.02 -2.21
C HIS A 223 12.15 1.05 -0.71
N TYR A 224 11.84 2.21 -0.11
CA TYR A 224 11.63 2.28 1.35
C TYR A 224 10.33 1.61 1.75
N MET A 225 9.28 1.71 0.94
CA MET A 225 8.05 0.96 1.19
C MET A 225 8.33 -0.55 1.23
N ASP A 226 9.13 -1.06 0.30
CA ASP A 226 9.56 -2.46 0.28
C ASP A 226 10.37 -2.83 1.52
N VAL A 227 11.25 -1.95 2.02
CA VAL A 227 12.02 -2.19 3.25
C VAL A 227 11.10 -2.49 4.43
N PHE A 228 10.06 -1.69 4.64
CA PHE A 228 9.15 -1.87 5.76
C PHE A 228 8.13 -2.99 5.50
N GLN A 229 7.56 -3.07 4.31
CA GLN A 229 6.59 -4.11 3.97
C GLN A 229 7.24 -5.50 4.02
N GLU A 230 8.46 -5.66 3.53
CA GLU A 230 9.22 -6.91 3.57
C GLU A 230 9.98 -7.13 4.89
N LEU A 231 9.71 -6.32 5.92
CA LEU A 231 10.28 -6.47 7.26
C LEU A 231 11.82 -6.44 7.28
N LYS A 232 12.47 -5.81 6.28
CA LYS A 232 13.93 -5.75 6.14
C LYS A 232 14.62 -4.93 7.23
N VAL A 233 13.86 -4.22 8.07
CA VAL A 233 14.33 -3.55 9.28
C VAL A 233 14.73 -4.56 10.38
N TYR A 234 13.99 -5.67 10.49
CA TYR A 234 14.16 -6.65 11.56
C TYR A 234 15.50 -7.38 11.56
N PRO A 235 16.11 -7.75 10.41
CA PRO A 235 17.46 -8.28 10.39
C PRO A 235 18.52 -7.33 10.98
N TYR A 236 18.39 -6.02 10.78
CA TYR A 236 19.27 -5.03 11.41
C TYR A 236 19.00 -4.95 12.92
N LEU A 237 17.74 -4.88 13.33
CA LEU A 237 17.35 -4.89 14.74
C LEU A 237 17.83 -6.14 15.48
N TYR A 238 17.70 -7.32 14.88
CA TYR A 238 18.26 -8.56 15.42
C TYR A 238 19.74 -8.38 15.77
N ALA A 239 20.54 -7.91 14.83
CA ALA A 239 21.97 -7.75 15.03
C ALA A 239 22.27 -6.72 16.13
N CYS A 240 21.55 -5.58 16.13
CA CYS A 240 21.75 -4.54 17.12
C CYS A 240 21.34 -5.00 18.53
N TYR A 241 20.22 -5.73 18.67
CA TYR A 241 19.79 -6.31 19.94
C TYR A 241 20.76 -7.34 20.50
N VAL A 242 21.34 -8.21 19.67
CA VAL A 242 22.38 -9.15 20.11
C VAL A 242 23.58 -8.37 20.65
N LYS A 243 24.01 -7.32 19.96
CA LYS A 243 25.19 -6.53 20.34
C LYS A 243 24.95 -5.63 21.55
N SER A 244 23.71 -5.21 21.81
CA SER A 244 23.31 -4.44 23.00
C SER A 244 22.81 -5.33 24.15
N ASN A 245 23.04 -6.65 24.09
CA ASN A 245 22.66 -7.61 25.13
C ASN A 245 21.14 -7.66 25.45
N ARG A 246 20.30 -7.43 24.43
CA ARG A 246 18.82 -7.52 24.49
C ARG A 246 18.34 -8.81 23.81
N VAL A 247 18.80 -9.96 24.28
CA VAL A 247 18.68 -11.26 23.57
C VAL A 247 17.23 -11.72 23.33
N THR A 248 16.30 -11.46 24.25
CA THR A 248 14.87 -11.76 24.03
C THR A 248 14.30 -10.95 22.86
N LEU A 249 14.59 -9.64 22.80
CA LEU A 249 14.15 -8.80 21.68
C LEU A 249 14.82 -9.20 20.37
N ALA A 250 16.08 -9.65 20.41
CA ALA A 250 16.72 -10.24 19.24
C ALA A 250 15.95 -11.46 18.72
N ALA A 251 15.58 -12.39 19.62
CA ALA A 251 14.79 -13.55 19.26
C ALA A 251 13.41 -13.15 18.68
N SER A 252 12.71 -12.18 19.29
CA SER A 252 11.44 -11.65 18.76
C SER A 252 11.61 -11.00 17.38
N ALA A 253 12.69 -10.23 17.16
CA ALA A 253 12.97 -9.62 15.85
C ALA A 253 13.24 -10.67 14.76
N ALA A 254 14.03 -11.69 15.07
CA ALA A 254 14.27 -12.80 14.15
C ALA A 254 12.99 -13.60 13.87
N TYR A 255 12.21 -13.89 14.91
CA TYR A 255 10.92 -14.57 14.78
C TYR A 255 9.94 -13.79 13.91
N THR A 256 9.78 -12.48 14.16
CA THR A 256 8.94 -11.57 13.36
C THR A 256 9.31 -11.61 11.88
N TYR A 257 10.61 -11.58 11.56
CA TYR A 257 11.07 -11.70 10.18
C TYR A 257 10.76 -13.08 9.57
N LEU A 258 10.93 -14.16 10.33
CA LEU A 258 10.67 -15.53 9.89
C LEU A 258 9.19 -15.84 9.69
N VAL A 259 8.28 -15.16 10.39
CA VAL A 259 6.85 -15.27 10.14
C VAL A 259 6.57 -14.92 8.67
N LYS A 260 7.13 -13.82 8.16
CA LYS A 260 6.95 -13.43 6.74
C LYS A 260 7.85 -14.19 5.77
N HIS A 261 9.08 -14.53 6.17
CA HIS A 261 10.10 -15.17 5.32
C HIS A 261 10.49 -16.56 5.85
N PRO A 262 9.56 -17.53 5.86
CA PRO A 262 9.76 -18.83 6.50
C PRO A 262 10.84 -19.69 5.82
N GLU A 263 11.32 -19.34 4.63
CA GLU A 263 12.39 -20.02 3.91
C GLU A 263 13.79 -19.47 4.22
N ASN A 264 13.92 -18.34 4.92
CA ASN A 264 15.20 -17.69 5.18
C ASN A 264 16.08 -18.51 6.15
N THR A 265 17.06 -19.24 5.60
CA THR A 265 17.92 -20.15 6.37
C THR A 265 18.87 -19.43 7.32
N VAL A 266 19.34 -18.25 6.95
CA VAL A 266 20.23 -17.43 7.79
C VAL A 266 19.49 -16.97 9.03
N MET A 267 18.28 -16.42 8.87
CA MET A 267 17.51 -15.94 10.02
C MET A 267 17.02 -17.10 10.91
N LYS A 268 16.73 -18.27 10.34
CA LYS A 268 16.43 -19.48 11.14
C LYS A 268 17.57 -19.82 12.09
N LYS A 269 18.78 -19.92 11.55
CA LYS A 269 19.96 -20.20 12.36
C LYS A 269 20.20 -19.10 13.41
N ASN A 270 20.05 -17.84 13.03
CA ASN A 270 20.17 -16.70 13.94
C ASN A 270 19.15 -16.77 15.10
N PHE A 271 17.91 -17.17 14.82
CA PHE A 271 16.87 -17.38 15.83
C PHE A 271 17.21 -18.55 16.75
N GLU A 272 17.61 -19.69 16.18
CA GLU A 272 18.03 -20.90 16.91
C GLU A 272 19.22 -20.60 17.85
N GLU A 273 20.19 -19.82 17.40
CA GLU A 273 21.31 -19.38 18.25
C GLU A 273 20.85 -18.42 19.34
N ALA A 274 19.95 -17.47 19.03
CA ALA A 274 19.45 -16.49 20.00
C ALA A 274 18.69 -17.16 21.16
N ILE A 275 17.87 -18.18 20.88
CA ILE A 275 17.09 -18.86 21.91
C ILE A 275 17.91 -19.70 22.89
N GLU A 276 19.17 -19.99 22.55
CA GLU A 276 20.12 -20.69 23.41
C GLU A 276 21.06 -19.74 24.16
N MET A 277 20.97 -18.42 23.93
CA MET A 277 21.82 -17.44 24.62
C MET A 277 21.45 -17.29 26.11
N PRO A 278 22.42 -17.09 27.01
CA PRO A 278 22.16 -16.83 28.42
C PRO A 278 21.34 -15.55 28.63
N GLY A 279 20.37 -15.60 29.55
CA GLY A 279 19.56 -14.44 29.90
C GLY A 279 18.33 -14.24 29.02
N ILE A 280 18.02 -15.19 28.12
CA ILE A 280 16.77 -15.16 27.37
C ILE A 280 15.58 -15.56 28.25
N ASP A 281 14.52 -14.78 28.13
CA ASP A 281 13.17 -15.16 28.51
C ASP A 281 12.43 -15.71 27.28
N ARG A 282 12.12 -17.01 27.27
CA ARG A 282 11.48 -17.69 26.14
C ARG A 282 9.98 -17.40 26.04
N ASP A 283 9.35 -17.07 27.17
CA ASP A 283 7.91 -16.83 27.23
C ASP A 283 7.55 -15.43 26.68
N GLU A 284 8.53 -14.53 26.63
CA GLU A 284 8.41 -13.17 26.10
C GLU A 284 8.73 -13.08 24.59
N ILE A 285 9.06 -14.19 23.93
CA ILE A 285 9.30 -14.22 22.47
C ILE A 285 7.96 -14.20 21.74
N HIS A 286 7.75 -13.18 20.91
CA HIS A 286 6.52 -13.03 20.14
C HIS A 286 6.78 -12.30 18.82
N ASP A 287 5.81 -12.36 17.92
CA ASP A 287 5.81 -11.62 16.67
C ASP A 287 5.47 -10.15 16.95
N LEU A 288 6.41 -9.26 16.62
CA LEU A 288 6.33 -7.82 16.88
C LEU A 288 5.43 -7.09 15.86
N GLU A 289 4.96 -7.78 14.83
CA GLU A 289 4.02 -7.30 13.81
C GLU A 289 2.69 -8.10 13.80
N GLU A 290 2.44 -8.92 14.83
CA GLU A 290 1.24 -9.76 14.94
C GLU A 290 -0.03 -8.90 14.83
N LYS A 291 -0.96 -9.31 13.96
CA LYS A 291 -2.21 -8.59 13.77
C LYS A 291 -3.15 -8.83 14.95
N LYS A 292 -3.93 -7.80 15.31
CA LYS A 292 -4.80 -7.80 16.49
C LYS A 292 -5.86 -8.91 16.46
N PHE A 293 -6.31 -9.32 15.27
CA PHE A 293 -7.28 -10.42 15.16
C PHE A 293 -6.72 -11.78 15.61
N VAL A 294 -5.39 -11.97 15.55
CA VAL A 294 -4.73 -13.27 15.81
C VAL A 294 -4.90 -13.68 17.26
N GLU A 295 -4.64 -12.77 18.20
CA GLU A 295 -4.83 -13.03 19.64
C GLU A 295 -6.28 -13.44 19.94
N LEU A 296 -7.25 -12.71 19.36
CA LEU A 296 -8.68 -12.99 19.51
C LEU A 296 -9.09 -14.33 18.88
N LEU A 297 -8.51 -14.68 17.72
CA LEU A 297 -8.80 -15.94 17.05
C LEU A 297 -8.27 -17.11 17.89
N ILE A 298 -7.00 -17.06 18.27
CA ILE A 298 -6.34 -18.12 19.02
C ILE A 298 -7.01 -18.28 20.38
N GLY A 299 -7.22 -17.19 21.12
CA GLY A 299 -7.89 -17.26 22.42
C GLY A 299 -9.32 -17.79 22.32
N GLY A 300 -10.05 -17.46 21.24
CA GLY A 300 -11.37 -18.03 20.97
C GLY A 300 -11.35 -19.54 20.72
N ILE A 301 -10.34 -20.04 20.02
CA ILE A 301 -10.14 -21.48 19.77
C ILE A 301 -9.72 -22.21 21.05
N VAL A 302 -8.86 -21.60 21.88
CA VAL A 302 -8.49 -22.13 23.20
C VAL A 302 -9.73 -22.27 24.08
N ASP A 303 -10.54 -21.21 24.18
CA ASP A 303 -11.77 -21.25 24.97
C ASP A 303 -12.75 -22.30 24.45
N GLU A 304 -12.83 -22.52 23.13
CA GLU A 304 -13.63 -23.59 22.55
C GLU A 304 -13.13 -24.97 23.02
N GLN A 305 -11.82 -25.22 22.92
CA GLN A 305 -11.20 -26.49 23.33
C GLN A 305 -11.36 -26.77 24.83
N GLU A 306 -11.36 -25.71 25.65
CA GLU A 306 -11.60 -25.79 27.09
C GLU A 306 -13.09 -25.87 27.47
N ASN A 307 -14.01 -25.82 26.49
CA ASN A 307 -15.46 -25.76 26.68
C ASN A 307 -15.96 -24.47 27.36
N ASN A 308 -15.17 -23.39 27.32
CA ASN A 308 -15.56 -22.04 27.75
C ASN A 308 -16.40 -21.33 26.67
N TRP A 309 -17.51 -21.93 26.27
CA TRP A 309 -18.27 -21.56 25.05
C TRP A 309 -18.65 -20.08 24.92
N GLU A 310 -19.11 -19.44 25.99
CA GLU A 310 -19.49 -18.02 25.94
C GLU A 310 -18.27 -17.11 25.73
N ARG A 311 -17.11 -17.45 26.31
CA ARG A 311 -15.88 -16.70 26.09
C ARG A 311 -15.36 -16.92 24.66
N ALA A 312 -15.42 -18.16 24.17
CA ALA A 312 -15.11 -18.48 22.78
C ALA A 312 -15.95 -17.64 21.80
N ILE A 313 -17.26 -17.54 22.03
CA ILE A 313 -18.16 -16.69 21.22
C ILE A 313 -17.71 -15.23 21.26
N GLU A 314 -17.44 -14.67 22.43
CA GLU A 314 -17.01 -13.27 22.57
C GLU A 314 -15.71 -12.98 21.80
N GLN A 315 -14.72 -13.85 21.95
CA GLN A 315 -13.42 -13.72 21.29
C GLN A 315 -13.53 -13.88 19.78
N LEU A 316 -14.20 -14.92 19.29
CA LEU A 316 -14.33 -15.19 17.85
C LEU A 316 -15.19 -14.13 17.14
N GLU A 317 -16.27 -13.64 17.74
CA GLU A 317 -17.06 -12.52 17.20
C GLU A 317 -16.25 -11.23 17.10
N SER A 318 -15.39 -10.99 18.10
CA SER A 318 -14.47 -9.84 18.09
C SER A 318 -13.38 -10.02 17.04
N SER A 319 -12.86 -11.24 16.89
CA SER A 319 -11.85 -11.59 15.91
C SER A 319 -12.34 -11.37 14.48
N ILE A 320 -13.58 -11.76 14.13
CA ILE A 320 -14.15 -11.48 12.79
C ILE A 320 -14.15 -9.98 12.48
N LYS A 321 -14.58 -9.15 13.43
CA LYS A 321 -14.62 -7.69 13.24
C LYS A 321 -13.21 -7.14 13.05
N GLN A 322 -12.27 -7.61 13.87
CA GLN A 322 -10.89 -7.17 13.81
C GLN A 322 -10.18 -7.65 12.53
N PHE A 323 -10.43 -8.88 12.08
CA PHE A 323 -9.92 -9.43 10.83
C PHE A 323 -10.37 -8.57 9.63
N ILE A 324 -11.67 -8.28 9.54
CA ILE A 324 -12.22 -7.44 8.47
C ILE A 324 -11.62 -6.02 8.54
N PHE A 325 -11.42 -5.48 9.74
CA PHE A 325 -10.80 -4.17 9.92
C PHE A 325 -9.34 -4.15 9.46
N ASP A 326 -8.52 -5.08 9.93
CA ASP A 326 -7.10 -5.21 9.58
C ASP A 326 -6.95 -5.43 8.06
N GLU A 327 -7.87 -6.18 7.44
CA GLU A 327 -7.83 -6.47 6.01
C GLU A 327 -8.18 -5.22 5.22
N ASN A 328 -9.21 -4.47 5.66
CA ASN A 328 -9.58 -3.22 5.05
C ASN A 328 -8.48 -2.15 5.18
N GLN A 329 -7.70 -2.16 6.27
CA GLN A 329 -6.51 -1.30 6.37
C GLN A 329 -5.47 -1.65 5.30
N CYS A 330 -5.13 -2.94 5.14
CA CYS A 330 -4.22 -3.39 4.08
C CYS A 330 -4.74 -2.99 2.69
N ARG A 331 -6.02 -3.27 2.44
CA ARG A 331 -6.66 -2.99 1.14
C ARG A 331 -6.74 -1.50 0.84
N ALA A 332 -6.94 -0.66 1.85
CA ALA A 332 -6.90 0.79 1.71
C ALA A 332 -5.48 1.27 1.40
N PHE A 333 -4.46 0.66 2.01
CA PHE A 333 -3.07 1.00 1.76
C PHE A 333 -2.62 0.69 0.31
N CYS A 334 -3.19 -0.35 -0.32
CA CYS A 334 -2.95 -0.70 -1.73
C CYS A 334 -3.31 0.37 -2.77
N GLU A 335 -4.07 1.40 -2.41
CA GLU A 335 -4.45 2.51 -3.31
C GLU A 335 -3.37 3.61 -3.34
N GLY A 336 -2.11 3.21 -3.16
CA GLY A 336 -0.92 4.06 -3.16
C GLY A 336 -0.59 4.68 -4.52
N GLU A 337 0.51 5.42 -4.54
CA GLU A 337 1.11 5.93 -5.76
C GLU A 337 1.50 4.77 -6.69
N PHE A 338 1.51 5.04 -7.99
CA PHE A 338 1.82 4.06 -9.03
C PHE A 338 2.54 4.76 -10.17
N ASP A 339 3.69 4.23 -10.56
CA ASP A 339 4.40 4.71 -11.73
C ASP A 339 3.71 4.20 -13.00
N HIS A 340 3.09 5.12 -13.73
CA HIS A 340 2.41 4.81 -14.98
C HIS A 340 3.37 4.75 -16.18
N GLY A 341 4.66 5.04 -16.01
CA GLY A 341 5.63 5.18 -17.09
C GLY A 341 5.36 6.40 -17.97
N PHE A 342 5.88 6.38 -19.21
CA PHE A 342 5.85 7.54 -20.10
C PHE A 342 4.51 7.69 -20.84
N LEU A 343 3.86 8.85 -20.67
CA LEU A 343 2.67 9.31 -21.40
C LEU A 343 1.50 8.31 -21.46
N PRO A 344 1.01 7.80 -20.32
CA PRO A 344 -0.22 7.00 -20.32
C PRO A 344 -1.42 7.86 -20.76
N ASP A 345 -2.28 7.33 -21.62
CA ASP A 345 -3.61 7.92 -21.82
C ASP A 345 -4.50 7.68 -20.58
N PHE A 346 -5.63 8.40 -20.51
CA PHE A 346 -6.52 8.35 -19.35
C PHE A 346 -7.04 6.93 -19.00
N ILE A 347 -7.43 6.14 -20.00
CA ILE A 347 -8.03 4.82 -19.78
C ILE A 347 -6.94 3.83 -19.39
N THR A 348 -5.80 3.87 -20.08
CA THR A 348 -4.63 3.03 -19.79
C THR A 348 -4.07 3.34 -18.40
N ALA A 349 -3.99 4.61 -18.01
CA ALA A 349 -3.54 5.01 -16.67
C ALA A 349 -4.42 4.39 -15.56
N ILE A 350 -5.74 4.55 -15.67
CA ILE A 350 -6.69 4.03 -14.68
C ILE A 350 -6.70 2.49 -14.69
N GLY A 351 -6.71 1.87 -15.87
CA GLY A 351 -6.72 0.41 -16.00
C GLY A 351 -5.50 -0.25 -15.38
N ASN A 352 -4.31 0.28 -15.63
CA ASN A 352 -3.06 -0.25 -15.09
C ASN A 352 -2.98 -0.07 -13.56
N HIS A 353 -3.29 1.13 -13.07
CA HIS A 353 -3.24 1.39 -11.62
C HIS A 353 -4.31 0.61 -10.86
N PHE A 354 -5.52 0.49 -11.41
CA PHE A 354 -6.55 -0.37 -10.83
C PHE A 354 -6.12 -1.84 -10.79
N THR A 355 -5.49 -2.34 -11.87
CA THR A 355 -4.99 -3.72 -11.94
C THR A 355 -3.93 -3.97 -10.87
N TYR A 356 -2.97 -3.06 -10.72
CA TYR A 356 -1.96 -3.12 -9.65
C TYR A 356 -2.59 -3.12 -8.25
N ALA A 357 -3.49 -2.18 -7.99
CA ALA A 357 -4.19 -2.09 -6.70
C ALA A 357 -5.05 -3.33 -6.43
N LEU A 358 -5.70 -3.91 -7.44
CA LEU A 358 -6.48 -5.14 -7.33
C LEU A 358 -5.60 -6.32 -6.91
N GLN A 359 -4.43 -6.48 -7.53
CA GLN A 359 -3.50 -7.55 -7.17
C GLN A 359 -3.03 -7.40 -5.71
N CYS A 360 -2.61 -6.20 -5.31
CA CYS A 360 -2.27 -5.91 -3.91
C CYS A 360 -3.42 -6.23 -2.94
N LYS A 361 -4.64 -5.78 -3.25
CA LYS A 361 -5.84 -6.00 -2.43
C LYS A 361 -6.19 -7.48 -2.25
N ARG A 362 -5.96 -8.31 -3.28
CA ARG A 362 -6.17 -9.76 -3.21
C ARG A 362 -5.10 -10.45 -2.37
N ASN A 363 -3.87 -9.94 -2.38
CA ASN A 363 -2.79 -10.47 -1.54
C ASN A 363 -2.98 -10.15 -0.05
N CYS A 364 -3.74 -9.09 0.30
CA CYS A 364 -4.05 -8.79 1.71
C CYS A 364 -4.65 -9.99 2.45
N THR A 365 -5.63 -10.69 1.86
CA THR A 365 -6.25 -11.86 2.50
C THR A 365 -5.25 -13.02 2.68
N SER A 366 -4.40 -13.27 1.67
CA SER A 366 -3.39 -14.35 1.74
C SER A 366 -2.31 -14.03 2.78
N ASN A 367 -1.85 -12.78 2.85
CA ASN A 367 -0.87 -12.34 3.84
C ASN A 367 -1.38 -12.48 5.28
N MET A 368 -2.69 -12.41 5.50
CA MET A 368 -3.31 -12.67 6.81
C MET A 368 -3.34 -14.15 7.21
N GLY A 369 -3.08 -15.07 6.28
CA GLY A 369 -3.03 -16.50 6.55
C GLY A 369 -1.84 -16.93 7.40
N MET A 370 -0.80 -16.09 7.51
CA MET A 370 0.35 -16.39 8.33
C MET A 370 0.08 -16.08 9.81
N VAL A 371 -0.04 -17.11 10.63
CA VAL A 371 -0.31 -17.04 12.06
C VAL A 371 0.79 -17.78 12.82
N ARG A 372 1.58 -17.05 13.62
CA ARG A 372 2.66 -17.61 14.46
C ARG A 372 3.59 -18.58 13.72
N GLY A 373 4.01 -18.18 12.51
CA GLY A 373 4.95 -18.94 11.68
C GLY A 373 4.33 -20.15 10.94
N LYS A 374 3.01 -20.33 10.99
CA LYS A 374 2.28 -21.32 10.19
C LYS A 374 1.33 -20.61 9.25
N TYR A 375 1.30 -21.07 8.00
CA TYR A 375 0.39 -20.54 6.99
C TYR A 375 -0.91 -21.35 6.97
N TYR A 376 -2.03 -20.64 7.02
CA TYR A 376 -3.38 -21.20 6.99
C TYR A 376 -4.14 -20.61 5.81
N ASP A 377 -4.49 -21.46 4.85
CA ASP A 377 -5.44 -21.09 3.81
C ASP A 377 -6.82 -20.85 4.39
N ASN A 378 -7.53 -19.88 3.80
CA ASN A 378 -8.91 -19.56 4.15
C ASN A 378 -9.11 -19.32 5.67
N LEU A 379 -8.22 -18.52 6.27
CA LEU A 379 -8.31 -18.23 7.71
C LEU A 379 -9.63 -17.52 8.10
N PHE A 380 -10.21 -16.73 7.20
CA PHE A 380 -11.47 -16.03 7.45
C PHE A 380 -12.63 -17.00 7.77
N PRO A 381 -12.97 -18.01 6.93
CA PRO A 381 -14.05 -18.95 7.25
C PRO A 381 -13.82 -19.81 8.51
N ARG A 382 -12.57 -20.04 8.94
CA ARG A 382 -12.29 -20.78 10.18
C ARG A 382 -12.99 -20.18 11.41
N HIS A 383 -13.13 -18.86 11.46
CA HIS A 383 -13.90 -18.19 12.52
C HIS A 383 -15.34 -18.71 12.60
N TYR A 384 -15.98 -18.94 11.46
CA TYR A 384 -17.35 -19.43 11.39
C TYR A 384 -17.47 -20.92 11.76
N GLN A 385 -16.47 -21.73 11.45
CA GLN A 385 -16.42 -23.14 11.87
C GLN A 385 -16.44 -23.23 13.40
N HIS A 386 -15.55 -22.47 14.06
CA HIS A 386 -15.46 -22.41 15.52
C HIS A 386 -16.70 -21.78 16.17
N LEU A 387 -17.20 -20.66 15.62
CA LEU A 387 -18.43 -20.03 16.11
C LEU A 387 -19.65 -20.94 16.00
N GLN A 388 -19.76 -21.72 14.92
CA GLN A 388 -20.86 -22.67 14.77
C GLN A 388 -20.87 -23.66 15.94
N LYS A 389 -19.73 -24.29 16.25
CA LYS A 389 -19.56 -25.23 17.37
C LYS A 389 -19.90 -24.55 18.70
N ALA A 390 -19.31 -23.38 18.97
CA ALA A 390 -19.54 -22.66 20.23
C ALA A 390 -21.02 -22.28 20.44
N TYR A 391 -21.68 -21.74 19.40
CA TYR A 391 -23.11 -21.41 19.45
C TYR A 391 -24.01 -22.63 19.66
N TYR A 392 -23.65 -23.77 19.06
CA TYR A 392 -24.39 -25.01 19.24
C TYR A 392 -24.40 -25.46 20.71
N HIS A 393 -23.25 -25.44 21.37
CA HIS A 393 -23.12 -25.87 22.76
C HIS A 393 -23.88 -25.00 23.77
N VAL A 394 -24.09 -23.71 23.47
CA VAL A 394 -24.93 -22.81 24.27
C VAL A 394 -26.39 -22.78 23.82
N LYS A 395 -26.80 -23.66 22.90
CA LYS A 395 -28.16 -23.79 22.35
C LYS A 395 -28.67 -22.54 21.61
N ARG A 396 -27.75 -21.74 21.09
CA ARG A 396 -28.02 -20.61 20.19
C ARG A 396 -28.10 -21.13 18.76
N TYR A 397 -29.13 -21.94 18.50
CA TYR A 397 -29.24 -22.72 17.26
C TYR A 397 -29.35 -21.85 16.01
N GLU A 398 -30.03 -20.70 16.08
CA GLU A 398 -30.11 -19.78 14.94
C GLU A 398 -28.71 -19.26 14.57
N GLU A 399 -27.97 -18.74 15.54
CA GLU A 399 -26.62 -18.22 15.30
C GLU A 399 -25.64 -19.31 14.87
N SER A 400 -25.73 -20.50 15.46
CA SER A 400 -24.94 -21.67 15.05
C SER A 400 -25.20 -22.02 13.59
N TYR A 401 -26.47 -22.15 13.20
CA TYR A 401 -26.81 -22.49 11.81
C TYR A 401 -26.31 -21.44 10.82
N ARG A 402 -26.48 -20.15 11.17
CA ARG A 402 -26.04 -19.04 10.32
C ARG A 402 -24.52 -18.96 10.22
N ALA A 403 -23.78 -19.31 11.26
CA ALA A 403 -22.32 -19.45 11.21
C ALA A 403 -21.92 -20.61 10.28
N GLY A 404 -22.51 -21.79 10.41
CA GLY A 404 -22.23 -22.91 9.49
C GLY A 404 -22.57 -22.61 8.02
N MET A 405 -23.68 -21.92 7.76
CA MET A 405 -24.00 -21.42 6.41
C MET A 405 -22.98 -20.40 5.89
N SER A 406 -22.39 -19.60 6.78
CA SER A 406 -21.35 -18.62 6.41
C SER A 406 -20.04 -19.33 6.06
N TYR A 407 -19.69 -20.38 6.79
CA TYR A 407 -18.54 -21.24 6.48
C TYR A 407 -18.68 -21.93 5.11
N LEU A 408 -19.86 -22.49 4.81
CA LEU A 408 -20.15 -23.17 3.54
C LEU A 408 -20.09 -22.26 2.30
N LEU A 409 -20.06 -20.92 2.47
CA LEU A 409 -19.80 -20.02 1.34
C LEU A 409 -18.38 -20.19 0.77
N PHE A 410 -17.43 -20.60 1.61
CA PHE A 410 -16.01 -20.74 1.28
C PHE A 410 -15.60 -22.21 1.08
N HIS A 411 -16.27 -23.13 1.76
CA HIS A 411 -16.00 -24.57 1.72
C HIS A 411 -17.25 -25.35 1.29
N ALA A 412 -17.58 -25.27 0.01
CA ALA A 412 -18.76 -25.94 -0.55
C ALA A 412 -18.61 -27.47 -0.65
N ASP A 413 -17.38 -27.96 -0.55
CA ASP A 413 -16.96 -29.36 -0.62
C ASP A 413 -16.90 -30.05 0.75
N ASP A 414 -17.15 -29.32 1.85
CA ASP A 414 -17.19 -29.85 3.21
C ASP A 414 -18.43 -30.74 3.42
N PHE A 415 -18.20 -31.97 3.89
CA PHE A 415 -19.26 -32.95 4.12
C PHE A 415 -19.81 -32.94 5.56
N ASP A 416 -19.03 -32.46 6.52
CA ASP A 416 -19.34 -32.55 7.95
C ASP A 416 -20.25 -31.40 8.40
N MET A 417 -20.00 -30.19 7.89
CA MET A 417 -20.80 -29.01 8.21
C MET A 417 -22.28 -29.20 7.82
N PRO A 418 -22.65 -29.70 6.62
CA PRO A 418 -24.05 -29.98 6.30
C PRO A 418 -24.71 -31.02 7.23
N GLU A 419 -23.96 -31.98 7.76
CA GLU A 419 -24.47 -32.95 8.74
C GLU A 419 -24.69 -32.29 10.11
N ALA A 420 -23.77 -31.44 10.55
CA ALA A 420 -23.93 -30.62 11.76
C ALA A 420 -25.17 -29.71 11.67
N LEU A 421 -25.38 -29.06 10.51
CA LEU A 421 -26.55 -28.21 10.26
C LEU A 421 -27.88 -28.98 10.33
N LYS A 422 -27.94 -30.21 9.81
CA LYS A 422 -29.14 -31.07 9.94
C LYS A 422 -29.43 -31.42 11.39
N THR A 423 -28.38 -31.66 12.19
CA THR A 423 -28.52 -31.94 13.62
C THR A 423 -29.10 -30.74 14.35
N ILE A 424 -28.61 -29.53 14.05
CA ILE A 424 -29.13 -28.27 14.60
C ILE A 424 -30.61 -28.08 14.26
N GLU A 425 -31.02 -28.31 13.00
CA GLU A 425 -32.42 -28.21 12.58
C GLU A 425 -33.33 -29.15 13.36
N ALA A 426 -32.90 -30.40 13.56
CA ALA A 426 -33.66 -31.40 14.30
C ALA A 426 -33.82 -31.02 15.78
N GLU A 427 -32.81 -30.43 16.39
CA GLU A 427 -32.83 -29.99 17.80
C GLU A 427 -33.61 -28.69 18.02
N ALA A 428 -33.65 -27.78 17.04
CA ALA A 428 -34.33 -26.49 17.15
C ALA A 428 -35.87 -26.58 17.27
N LYS A 429 -36.47 -27.76 17.01
CA LYS A 429 -37.88 -28.16 17.31
C LYS A 429 -38.95 -27.08 17.11
N GLY A 430 -38.85 -26.27 16.05
CA GLY A 430 -39.89 -25.31 15.66
C GLY A 430 -39.64 -23.84 16.00
N SER A 431 -38.48 -23.47 16.56
CA SER A 431 -38.04 -22.06 16.69
C SER A 431 -37.38 -21.52 15.40
N VAL A 432 -37.65 -22.17 14.26
CA VAL A 432 -36.98 -21.93 12.99
C VAL A 432 -37.70 -20.82 12.23
N THR A 433 -37.02 -19.69 12.07
CA THR A 433 -37.50 -18.55 11.29
C THR A 433 -36.87 -18.55 9.89
N ALA A 434 -37.38 -17.71 8.97
CA ALA A 434 -36.75 -17.54 7.66
C ALA A 434 -35.31 -16.98 7.73
N ASN A 435 -34.93 -16.34 8.85
CA ASN A 435 -33.57 -15.85 9.05
C ASN A 435 -32.59 -16.94 9.48
N PHE A 436 -33.11 -18.06 9.99
CA PHE A 436 -32.33 -19.23 10.37
C PHE A 436 -31.49 -19.74 9.20
N PHE A 437 -32.06 -19.77 8.00
CA PHE A 437 -31.44 -20.34 6.80
C PHE A 437 -30.58 -19.35 6.00
N LYS A 438 -30.04 -18.31 6.63
CA LYS A 438 -29.26 -17.26 5.95
C LYS A 438 -27.85 -17.18 6.51
N ALA A 439 -26.85 -17.24 5.63
CA ALA A 439 -25.50 -16.85 5.96
C ALA A 439 -25.47 -15.41 6.53
N ARG A 440 -24.45 -15.12 7.33
CA ARG A 440 -24.24 -13.80 7.92
C ARG A 440 -23.93 -12.79 6.82
N ARG A 441 -24.39 -11.56 7.00
CA ARG A 441 -24.34 -10.53 5.96
C ARG A 441 -22.91 -10.21 5.55
N GLU A 442 -22.05 -10.04 6.53
CA GLU A 442 -20.62 -9.76 6.35
C GLU A 442 -19.89 -10.91 5.63
N ALA A 443 -20.27 -12.17 5.85
CA ALA A 443 -19.69 -13.32 5.16
C ALA A 443 -20.08 -13.34 3.67
N VAL A 444 -21.35 -13.05 3.38
CA VAL A 444 -21.86 -12.92 2.00
C VAL A 444 -21.16 -11.78 1.27
N GLU A 445 -21.13 -10.58 1.87
CA GLU A 445 -20.45 -9.41 1.29
C GLU A 445 -18.97 -9.68 1.02
N TYR A 446 -18.29 -10.39 1.94
CA TYR A 446 -16.89 -10.77 1.79
C TYR A 446 -16.67 -11.79 0.67
N ASN A 447 -17.48 -12.85 0.62
CA ASN A 447 -17.40 -13.88 -0.41
C ASN A 447 -17.71 -13.31 -1.81
N ASP A 448 -18.77 -12.50 -1.93
CA ASP A 448 -19.15 -11.88 -3.21
C ASP A 448 -18.01 -11.02 -3.78
N ARG A 449 -17.34 -10.26 -2.90
CA ARG A 449 -16.15 -9.48 -3.25
C ARG A 449 -15.01 -10.38 -3.72
N LEU A 450 -14.65 -11.42 -2.95
CA LEU A 450 -13.57 -12.33 -3.32
C LEU A 450 -13.80 -13.00 -4.68
N GLN A 451 -15.01 -13.51 -4.91
CA GLN A 451 -15.36 -14.16 -6.17
C GLN A 451 -15.30 -13.20 -7.35
N TYR A 452 -15.75 -11.95 -7.17
CA TYR A 452 -15.72 -10.97 -8.24
C TYR A 452 -14.31 -10.48 -8.54
N GLU A 453 -13.49 -10.22 -7.51
CA GLU A 453 -12.08 -9.85 -7.66
C GLU A 453 -11.27 -10.96 -8.34
N GLU A 454 -11.53 -12.23 -8.02
CA GLU A 454 -10.89 -13.36 -8.69
C GLU A 454 -11.30 -13.44 -10.17
N LYS A 455 -12.59 -13.30 -10.49
CA LYS A 455 -13.07 -13.28 -11.88
C LYS A 455 -12.42 -12.17 -12.68
N LEU A 456 -12.30 -10.97 -12.09
CA LEU A 456 -11.69 -9.82 -12.74
C LEU A 456 -10.18 -10.01 -12.94
N ALA A 457 -9.47 -10.51 -11.93
CA ALA A 457 -8.04 -10.82 -12.04
C ALA A 457 -7.77 -11.90 -13.11
N ARG A 458 -8.64 -12.91 -13.21
CA ARG A 458 -8.56 -13.95 -14.26
C ARG A 458 -8.79 -13.36 -15.65
N PHE A 459 -9.79 -12.48 -15.79
CA PHE A 459 -10.05 -11.78 -17.04
C PHE A 459 -8.84 -10.94 -17.48
N ILE A 460 -8.28 -10.14 -16.57
CA ILE A 460 -7.08 -9.32 -16.85
C ILE A 460 -5.93 -10.22 -17.30
N LYS A 461 -5.63 -11.28 -16.56
CA LYS A 461 -4.54 -12.20 -16.94
C LYS A 461 -4.77 -12.79 -18.33
N GLN A 462 -5.95 -13.36 -18.58
CA GLN A 462 -6.22 -14.06 -19.84
C GLN A 462 -6.19 -13.15 -21.06
N GLU A 463 -6.87 -11.99 -21.00
CA GLU A 463 -6.99 -11.12 -22.18
C GLU A 463 -5.68 -10.39 -22.50
N PHE A 464 -4.90 -10.01 -21.49
CA PHE A 464 -3.65 -9.29 -21.70
C PHE A 464 -2.47 -10.24 -22.02
N ASP A 465 -2.41 -11.44 -21.45
CA ASP A 465 -1.42 -12.46 -21.85
C ASP A 465 -1.58 -12.85 -23.34
N LEU A 466 -2.81 -12.82 -23.88
CA LEU A 466 -3.06 -13.10 -25.29
C LEU A 466 -2.49 -12.01 -26.21
N LEU A 467 -2.51 -10.74 -25.78
CA LEU A 467 -1.94 -9.64 -26.56
C LEU A 467 -0.42 -9.76 -26.67
N ASP A 468 0.25 -10.18 -25.60
CA ASP A 468 1.71 -10.40 -25.60
C ASP A 468 2.11 -11.56 -26.53
N ASN A 469 1.30 -12.62 -26.57
CA ASN A 469 1.54 -13.74 -27.48
C ASN A 469 1.26 -13.41 -28.96
N VAL A 470 0.28 -12.56 -29.24
CA VAL A 470 -0.05 -12.12 -30.61
C VAL A 470 0.99 -11.12 -31.13
N THR A 471 1.48 -10.22 -30.29
CA THR A 471 2.56 -9.27 -30.66
C THR A 471 3.90 -9.98 -30.85
N GLY A 472 4.18 -11.04 -30.09
CA GLY A 472 5.36 -11.90 -30.29
C GLY A 472 5.31 -12.75 -31.57
N SER A 473 4.12 -13.07 -32.09
CA SER A 473 3.96 -13.87 -33.33
C SER A 473 3.82 -13.03 -34.61
N ASN A 474 3.41 -11.76 -34.49
CA ASN A 474 3.36 -10.83 -35.63
C ASN A 474 4.69 -10.13 -35.94
N ALA A 475 5.70 -10.26 -35.08
CA ALA A 475 7.04 -9.70 -35.33
C ALA A 475 7.86 -10.46 -36.40
N GLU A 476 7.38 -11.62 -36.87
CA GLU A 476 8.05 -12.44 -37.90
C GLU A 476 7.43 -12.30 -39.31
N LEU A 477 6.45 -11.40 -39.54
CA LEU A 477 5.65 -11.39 -40.78
C LEU A 477 5.57 -10.06 -41.56
N ASP A 478 6.53 -9.15 -41.41
CA ASP A 478 6.53 -7.86 -42.15
C ASP A 478 7.89 -7.50 -42.83
N ASP A 479 8.65 -8.48 -43.32
CA ASP A 479 9.84 -8.26 -44.17
C ASP A 479 9.61 -8.78 -45.62
N ALA A 480 8.48 -8.46 -46.26
CA ALA A 480 8.23 -8.79 -47.67
C ALA A 480 7.75 -7.59 -48.51
N GLU A 481 8.62 -7.20 -49.45
CA GLU A 481 8.37 -6.49 -50.71
C GLU A 481 7.90 -5.01 -50.66
N PHE A 482 8.89 -4.12 -50.75
CA PHE A 482 8.79 -2.94 -51.61
C PHE A 482 9.99 -2.95 -52.57
N GLU A 483 9.76 -3.34 -53.82
CA GLU A 483 10.71 -3.16 -54.92
C GLU A 483 10.62 -1.71 -55.41
N ASP A 484 11.67 -0.91 -55.19
CA ASP A 484 11.85 0.37 -55.89
C ASP A 484 12.72 0.14 -57.15
N GLU A 485 12.09 0.24 -58.31
CA GLU A 485 12.75 0.61 -59.57
C GLU A 485 13.23 2.06 -59.44
N ASP A 486 14.55 2.28 -59.48
CA ASP A 486 15.12 3.28 -60.39
C ASP A 486 16.65 3.18 -60.46
N THR A 487 17.12 2.98 -61.69
CA THR A 487 18.51 2.91 -62.15
C THR A 487 19.23 4.25 -62.05
N VAL A 488 20.49 4.29 -61.59
CA VAL A 488 21.63 5.03 -62.21
C VAL A 488 22.97 4.41 -61.78
N ASP A 489 23.77 4.01 -62.77
CA ASP A 489 25.17 3.55 -62.69
C ASP A 489 26.17 4.61 -62.18
N ILE A 490 27.26 4.17 -61.51
CA ILE A 490 28.67 4.38 -61.92
C ILE A 490 29.67 3.88 -60.84
N ILE A 491 30.34 2.77 -61.18
CA ILE A 491 31.79 2.44 -61.15
C ILE A 491 32.59 2.52 -59.84
N GLU A 492 32.90 1.31 -59.35
CA GLU A 492 34.16 0.72 -58.84
C GLU A 492 35.32 1.57 -58.30
N GLY A 493 35.86 1.12 -57.17
CA GLY A 493 37.22 1.40 -56.73
C GLY A 493 37.63 0.61 -55.48
N ASN A 494 38.03 -0.66 -55.65
CA ASN A 494 38.62 -1.53 -54.62
C ASN A 494 39.89 -0.91 -53.99
N ARG A 495 40.07 -1.08 -52.67
CA ARG A 495 41.41 -1.31 -52.09
C ARG A 495 41.39 -2.14 -50.80
N VAL A 496 42.02 -3.29 -50.97
CA VAL A 496 42.54 -4.35 -50.10
C VAL A 496 43.36 -3.88 -48.86
N ASP A 497 43.06 -4.58 -47.75
CA ASP A 497 43.84 -5.11 -46.60
C ASP A 497 44.92 -4.28 -45.88
N GLU A 498 44.90 -4.31 -44.54
CA GLU A 498 45.96 -4.96 -43.72
C GLU A 498 45.64 -5.02 -42.21
N GLU A 499 46.29 -5.98 -41.56
CA GLU A 499 46.05 -6.64 -40.27
C GLU A 499 46.44 -5.82 -39.02
N GLY A 500 45.97 -6.24 -37.84
CA GLY A 500 46.41 -5.69 -36.55
C GLY A 500 45.77 -6.32 -35.30
N GLU A 501 46.27 -7.50 -34.92
CA GLU A 501 46.34 -8.17 -33.61
C GLU A 501 45.50 -7.72 -32.39
N THR A 502 44.68 -8.67 -31.93
CA THR A 502 44.38 -9.15 -30.56
C THR A 502 44.78 -8.29 -29.33
N LEU A 503 43.78 -7.98 -28.49
CA LEU A 503 43.84 -8.10 -27.03
C LEU A 503 42.41 -8.39 -26.51
N GLU A 504 42.13 -9.66 -26.21
CA GLU A 504 40.95 -10.07 -25.44
C GLU A 504 41.18 -9.69 -23.97
N GLN A 505 40.32 -8.82 -23.42
CA GLN A 505 40.16 -8.68 -21.98
C GLN A 505 38.66 -8.71 -21.68
N ASN A 506 38.21 -9.90 -21.28
CA ASN A 506 36.94 -10.13 -20.61
C ASN A 506 36.91 -9.32 -19.32
N ASP A 507 35.94 -8.42 -19.17
CA ASP A 507 35.53 -7.90 -17.88
C ASP A 507 34.01 -8.04 -17.78
N GLN A 508 33.58 -9.22 -17.32
CA GLN A 508 32.27 -9.44 -16.72
C GLN A 508 32.46 -9.26 -15.22
N THR A 509 32.08 -8.10 -14.69
CA THR A 509 31.98 -7.89 -13.24
C THR A 509 30.54 -8.17 -12.83
N GLU A 510 30.38 -9.25 -12.07
CA GLU A 510 29.15 -9.72 -11.43
C GLU A 510 28.69 -8.74 -10.34
N LEU A 511 27.37 -8.55 -10.22
CA LEU A 511 26.71 -7.96 -9.06
C LEU A 511 26.87 -8.91 -7.86
N GLU A 512 27.62 -8.47 -6.85
CA GLU A 512 27.72 -9.17 -5.57
C GLU A 512 26.40 -9.05 -4.78
N GLU A 513 25.75 -10.20 -4.63
CA GLU A 513 24.76 -10.50 -3.62
C GLU A 513 25.40 -10.37 -2.24
N LEU A 514 24.99 -9.37 -1.46
CA LEU A 514 25.58 -9.01 -0.16
C LEU A 514 25.32 -10.13 0.86
N THR A 515 26.21 -11.13 0.85
CA THR A 515 26.18 -12.26 1.78
C THR A 515 26.76 -11.79 3.11
N ILE A 516 25.91 -11.53 4.11
CA ILE A 516 26.35 -11.29 5.49
C ILE A 516 26.98 -12.60 6.02
N ARG A 517 28.31 -12.72 5.92
CA ARG A 517 29.07 -13.86 6.44
C ARG A 517 29.29 -13.71 7.94
N PHE A 518 28.53 -14.46 8.73
CA PHE A 518 28.95 -14.84 10.08
C PHE A 518 30.02 -15.94 9.99
N VAL A 519 31.15 -15.77 10.67
CA VAL A 519 32.19 -16.80 10.84
C VAL A 519 31.75 -17.73 11.97
N PRO A 520 31.50 -19.03 11.74
CA PRO A 520 31.20 -19.96 12.81
C PRO A 520 32.49 -20.62 13.33
N ALA A 521 32.59 -20.80 14.65
CA ALA A 521 33.46 -21.80 15.24
C ALA A 521 32.63 -23.07 15.52
N VAL A 522 33.08 -24.21 14.99
CA VAL A 522 32.53 -25.58 15.06
C VAL A 522 33.64 -26.43 15.74
N PRO A 523 33.37 -27.48 16.57
CA PRO A 523 32.76 -28.72 16.09
C PRO A 523 31.80 -29.56 16.97
N ASP A 524 30.89 -30.22 16.21
CA ASP A 524 30.31 -31.56 16.27
C ASP A 524 29.52 -32.08 17.50
N ASP A 525 28.19 -32.26 17.34
CA ASP A 525 27.42 -33.52 17.61
C ASP A 525 25.95 -33.42 17.09
N PRO A 526 25.21 -34.53 16.82
CA PRO A 526 23.95 -34.52 16.09
C PRO A 526 22.69 -34.53 16.98
N GLY A 527 21.80 -33.54 16.76
CA GLY A 527 20.37 -33.56 17.16
C GLY A 527 20.09 -33.41 18.67
N PRO A 528 18.87 -32.98 19.10
CA PRO A 528 17.59 -33.38 18.52
C PRO A 528 16.54 -32.26 18.29
N LYS A 529 15.51 -32.67 17.52
CA LYS A 529 14.12 -32.18 17.36
C LYS A 529 13.63 -30.99 18.21
N PHE A 530 13.07 -30.00 17.51
CA PHE A 530 12.28 -28.89 18.03
C PHE A 530 10.89 -29.30 18.54
N MET A 531 10.53 -28.82 19.76
CA MET A 531 9.27 -28.16 20.17
C MET A 531 9.21 -28.00 21.71
N PRO A 532 8.44 -27.03 22.29
CA PRO A 532 7.75 -25.87 21.68
C PRO A 532 8.04 -24.52 22.38
N VAL A 533 7.82 -23.42 21.64
CA VAL A 533 7.35 -22.14 22.20
C VAL A 533 5.84 -22.16 21.96
N SER A 534 5.06 -22.18 23.05
CA SER A 534 3.57 -22.14 23.10
C SER A 534 2.85 -22.77 21.90
N GLU A 535 2.80 -24.09 21.88
CA GLU A 535 2.09 -24.88 20.88
C GLU A 535 0.57 -24.79 21.09
N LEU A 536 -0.08 -23.88 20.38
CA LEU A 536 -1.46 -24.10 19.93
C LEU A 536 -1.40 -24.48 18.46
N VAL A 537 -1.42 -25.78 18.22
CA VAL A 537 -1.76 -26.32 16.91
C VAL A 537 -3.21 -25.90 16.66
N LEU A 538 -3.43 -25.00 15.70
CA LEU A 538 -4.72 -24.96 15.02
C LEU A 538 -4.76 -26.28 14.24
N ASP A 539 -5.36 -27.32 14.83
CA ASP A 539 -5.37 -28.67 14.28
C ASP A 539 -5.85 -28.63 12.82
N GLU A 540 -5.03 -29.19 11.93
CA GLU A 540 -5.47 -29.75 10.66
C GLU A 540 -5.96 -31.16 10.98
N ASP A 541 -7.24 -31.32 11.28
CA ASP A 541 -7.99 -32.56 11.03
C ASP A 541 -9.48 -32.34 11.38
N VAL A 542 -10.31 -32.43 10.34
CA VAL A 542 -11.79 -32.38 10.29
C VAL A 542 -12.44 -30.99 10.29
#